data_AF-A0A9P7JGG9-F1
#
_entry.id   AF-A0A9P7JGG9-F1
#
_cell.length_a   1.000
_cell.length_b   1.000
_cell.length_c   1.000
_cell.angle_alpha   90.00
_cell.angle_beta   90.00
_cell.angle_gamma   90.00
#
_symmetry.space_group_name_H-M   'P 1'
#
loop_
_entity.id
_entity.type
_entity.pdbx_description
1 polymer ?
#
loop_
_entity_poly.entity_id
_entity_poly.type
_entity_poly.pdbx_seq_one_letter_code
_entity_poly.pdbx_strand_id
1 'polypeptide(L)'
;MGKAPTRKQQELHLLNCQARWPASEIHHGATTWLVSGISLEEVQVALLIDVKKLGKWPTDVQKLAIAWCCDRLQGQIDEFVRVAMTFLGDEIDDHDQLDLMTMMLDAAELDSAGSSDDDPNQLDNGDRYDMPVEFTPETMVIPLPSNIGIERCAEWGIDNLVLQEISLREGQANDTLHAIRVDKADKAVLFCTTVQLAKSQAWAWAQVHLVDRILHLNVQIYSKCCKQLIHLSANDLLAKFRPIEKADLKATTVVADPNVCSQRNSTLAWFWSINVEGDSTSNDWMNECMLIAYVPVPIQC
;
A
#
# COMPACT_ATOMS: atom_id res chain seq x y z
N MET A 1 15.25 7.16 19.84
CA MET A 1 14.86 7.42 18.43
C MET A 1 13.45 7.96 18.43
N GLY A 2 13.19 9.06 17.72
CA GLY A 2 11.83 9.61 17.59
C GLY A 2 10.91 8.66 16.83
N LYS A 3 9.59 8.79 17.02
CA LYS A 3 8.60 7.97 16.32
C LYS A 3 8.52 8.41 14.85
N ALA A 4 8.33 7.47 13.93
CA ALA A 4 8.22 7.78 12.51
C ALA A 4 6.87 8.47 12.21
N PRO A 5 6.84 9.53 11.38
CA PRO A 5 5.62 10.30 11.14
C PRO A 5 4.62 9.52 10.28
N THR A 6 3.33 9.67 10.60
CA THR A 6 2.20 9.14 9.81
C THR A 6 1.89 10.04 8.61
N ARG A 7 1.15 9.53 7.60
CA ARG A 7 0.70 10.35 6.47
C ARG A 7 -0.11 11.56 6.91
N LYS A 8 -0.98 11.38 7.90
CA LYS A 8 -1.81 12.46 8.48
C LYS A 8 -0.96 13.55 9.16
N GLN A 9 0.10 13.17 9.86
CA GLN A 9 1.00 14.14 10.49
C GLN A 9 1.80 14.91 9.46
N GLN A 10 2.24 14.25 8.40
CA GLN A 10 2.94 14.94 7.30
C GLN A 10 2.01 15.87 6.54
N GLU A 11 0.78 15.45 6.25
CA GLU A 11 -0.25 16.32 5.67
C GLU A 11 -0.48 17.54 6.56
N LEU A 12 -0.69 17.35 7.86
CA LEU A 12 -0.86 18.44 8.81
C LEU A 12 0.37 19.37 8.84
N HIS A 13 1.58 18.81 8.80
CA HIS A 13 2.82 19.58 8.76
C HIS A 13 2.90 20.42 7.48
N LEU A 14 2.64 19.83 6.31
CA LEU A 14 2.66 20.52 5.02
C LEU A 14 1.62 21.65 4.97
N LEU A 15 0.39 21.40 5.42
CA LEU A 15 -0.66 22.43 5.49
C LEU A 15 -0.27 23.61 6.41
N ASN A 16 0.40 23.32 7.53
CA ASN A 16 0.90 24.36 8.44
C ASN A 16 2.10 25.14 7.87
N CYS A 17 2.98 24.46 7.12
CA CYS A 17 4.14 25.07 6.48
C CYS A 17 3.77 25.94 5.27
N GLN A 18 2.68 25.59 4.58
CA GLN A 18 2.20 26.30 3.40
C GLN A 18 1.84 27.77 3.68
N ALA A 19 1.48 28.11 4.93
CA ALA A 19 1.25 29.49 5.37
C ALA A 19 2.53 30.35 5.50
N ARG A 20 3.72 29.73 5.37
CA ARG A 20 5.03 30.39 5.54
C ARG A 20 5.78 30.60 4.22
N TRP A 21 5.29 30.06 3.11
CA TRP A 21 5.97 30.12 1.82
C TRP A 21 5.78 31.47 1.12
N PRO A 22 6.71 31.89 0.25
CA PRO A 22 6.54 33.09 -0.57
C PRO A 22 5.36 32.91 -1.53
N ALA A 23 4.57 33.97 -1.74
CA ALA A 23 3.30 33.92 -2.48
C ALA A 23 3.39 33.37 -3.93
N SER A 24 4.58 33.38 -4.54
CA SER A 24 4.86 32.82 -5.86
C SER A 24 4.90 31.28 -5.91
N GLU A 25 4.99 30.60 -4.76
CA GLU A 25 5.14 29.14 -4.66
C GLU A 25 3.94 28.47 -3.94
N ILE A 26 2.90 29.24 -3.59
CA ILE A 26 1.75 28.73 -2.84
C ILE A 26 0.64 28.34 -3.80
N HIS A 27 0.58 27.04 -4.12
CA HIS A 27 -0.65 26.47 -4.65
C HIS A 27 -1.55 25.99 -3.51
N HIS A 28 -2.37 26.89 -2.96
CA HIS A 28 -3.33 26.52 -1.91
C HIS A 28 -4.15 25.29 -2.34
N GLY A 29 -4.14 24.24 -1.53
CA GLY A 29 -4.82 22.98 -1.84
C GLY A 29 -3.96 21.91 -2.52
N ALA A 30 -2.72 22.21 -2.93
CA ALA A 30 -1.81 21.24 -3.54
C ALA A 30 -1.56 20.00 -2.68
N THR A 31 -1.29 20.18 -1.37
CA THR A 31 -1.13 19.07 -0.43
C THR A 31 -2.36 18.16 -0.43
N THR A 32 -3.55 18.74 -0.35
CA THR A 32 -4.82 17.99 -0.34
C THR A 32 -5.05 17.27 -1.67
N TRP A 33 -4.69 17.91 -2.79
CA TRP A 33 -4.73 17.28 -4.10
C TRP A 33 -3.77 16.08 -4.17
N LEU A 34 -2.51 16.23 -3.75
CA LEU A 34 -1.55 15.12 -3.69
C LEU A 34 -2.06 13.96 -2.81
N VAL A 35 -2.60 14.26 -1.63
CA VAL A 35 -3.20 13.24 -0.75
C VAL A 35 -4.37 12.51 -1.43
N SER A 36 -5.21 13.24 -2.18
CA SER A 36 -6.30 12.65 -2.96
C SER A 36 -5.77 11.71 -4.04
N GLY A 37 -4.72 12.11 -4.77
CA GLY A 37 -4.11 11.29 -5.82
C GLY A 37 -3.45 10.02 -5.26
N ILE A 38 -2.74 10.13 -4.14
CA ILE A 38 -2.18 8.97 -3.43
C ILE A 38 -3.30 8.03 -2.96
N SER A 39 -4.41 8.57 -2.48
CA SER A 39 -5.57 7.75 -2.07
C SER A 39 -6.24 7.07 -3.26
N LEU A 40 -6.30 7.72 -4.44
CA LEU A 40 -6.78 7.09 -5.66
C LEU A 40 -5.89 5.93 -6.11
N GLU A 41 -4.56 6.08 -5.98
CA GLU A 41 -3.64 4.98 -6.24
C GLU A 41 -3.85 3.78 -5.32
N GLU A 42 -4.23 4.00 -4.05
CA GLU A 42 -4.59 2.93 -3.10
C GLU A 42 -5.88 2.22 -3.52
N VAL A 43 -6.89 2.99 -3.98
CA VAL A 43 -8.14 2.43 -4.53
C VAL A 43 -7.88 1.61 -5.79
N GLN A 44 -7.01 2.07 -6.69
CA GLN A 44 -6.58 1.30 -7.87
C GLN A 44 -5.96 -0.04 -7.48
N VAL A 45 -5.06 -0.05 -6.49
CA VAL A 45 -4.42 -1.29 -6.00
C VAL A 45 -5.47 -2.25 -5.45
N ALA A 46 -6.42 -1.77 -4.65
CA ALA A 46 -7.50 -2.60 -4.11
C ALA A 46 -8.38 -3.19 -5.23
N LEU A 47 -8.77 -2.38 -6.20
CA LEU A 47 -9.59 -2.81 -7.33
C LEU A 47 -8.86 -3.85 -8.20
N LEU A 48 -7.56 -3.66 -8.47
CA LEU A 48 -6.75 -4.64 -9.20
C LEU A 48 -6.67 -5.98 -8.48
N ILE A 49 -6.57 -5.97 -7.15
CA ILE A 49 -6.59 -7.20 -6.36
C ILE A 49 -7.95 -7.90 -6.50
N ASP A 50 -9.05 -7.16 -6.49
CA ASP A 50 -10.40 -7.72 -6.62
C ASP A 50 -10.67 -8.24 -8.03
N VAL A 51 -10.23 -7.54 -9.07
CA VAL A 51 -10.29 -7.99 -10.48
C VAL A 51 -9.51 -9.29 -10.65
N LYS A 52 -8.29 -9.38 -10.14
CA LYS A 52 -7.47 -10.62 -10.21
C LYS A 52 -8.15 -11.81 -9.52
N LYS A 53 -8.93 -11.57 -8.47
CA LYS A 53 -9.66 -12.63 -7.72
C LYS A 53 -10.92 -13.15 -8.40
N LEU A 54 -11.46 -12.45 -9.39
CA LEU A 54 -12.68 -12.88 -10.10
C LEU A 54 -12.51 -14.24 -10.80
N GLY A 55 -11.27 -14.64 -11.07
CA GLY A 55 -10.96 -15.90 -11.74
C GLY A 55 -11.49 -15.94 -13.18
N LYS A 56 -11.51 -17.14 -13.78
CA LYS A 56 -11.85 -17.32 -15.19
C LYS A 56 -13.35 -17.15 -15.51
N TRP A 57 -14.22 -17.34 -14.52
CA TRP A 57 -15.68 -17.38 -14.73
C TRP A 57 -16.45 -16.61 -13.64
N PRO A 58 -16.36 -15.26 -13.62
CA PRO A 58 -17.09 -14.47 -12.65
C PRO A 58 -18.60 -14.52 -12.88
N THR A 59 -19.36 -14.54 -11.79
CA THR A 59 -20.82 -14.39 -11.82
C THR A 59 -21.21 -12.97 -12.24
N ASP A 60 -22.41 -12.80 -12.79
CA ASP A 60 -22.88 -11.46 -13.22
C ASP A 60 -22.98 -10.47 -12.05
N VAL A 61 -23.27 -10.95 -10.83
CA VAL A 61 -23.24 -10.14 -9.61
C VAL A 61 -21.83 -9.63 -9.31
N GLN A 62 -20.82 -10.49 -9.45
CA GLN A 62 -19.42 -10.09 -9.24
C GLN A 62 -18.94 -9.12 -10.33
N LYS A 63 -19.28 -9.38 -11.60
CA LYS A 63 -18.98 -8.46 -12.70
C LYS A 63 -19.62 -7.09 -12.47
N LEU A 64 -20.89 -7.06 -12.05
CA LEU A 64 -21.60 -5.82 -11.77
C LEU A 64 -20.97 -5.04 -10.62
N ALA A 65 -20.54 -5.72 -9.55
CA ALA A 65 -19.86 -5.08 -8.43
C ALA A 65 -18.54 -4.42 -8.86
N ILE A 66 -17.77 -5.08 -9.73
CA ILE A 66 -16.52 -4.55 -10.28
C ILE A 66 -16.81 -3.38 -11.20
N ALA A 67 -17.80 -3.50 -12.10
CA ALA A 67 -18.21 -2.41 -12.98
C ALA A 67 -18.62 -1.15 -12.19
N TRP A 68 -19.33 -1.29 -11.07
CA TRP A 68 -19.65 -0.16 -10.18
C TRP A 68 -18.41 0.44 -9.53
N CYS A 69 -17.45 -0.39 -9.12
CA CYS A 69 -16.19 0.11 -8.59
C CYS A 69 -15.38 0.88 -9.65
N CYS A 70 -15.30 0.35 -10.88
CA CYS A 70 -14.65 1.00 -12.01
C CYS A 70 -15.32 2.35 -12.34
N ASP A 71 -16.67 2.39 -12.45
CA ASP A 71 -17.43 3.61 -12.73
C ASP A 71 -17.20 4.70 -11.67
N ARG A 72 -17.25 4.31 -10.39
CA ARG A 72 -16.94 5.23 -9.28
C ARG A 72 -15.50 5.74 -9.35
N LEU A 73 -14.53 4.85 -9.59
CA LEU A 73 -13.12 5.23 -9.66
C LEU A 73 -12.86 6.17 -10.84
N GLN A 74 -13.46 5.90 -12.01
CA GLN A 74 -13.37 6.78 -13.17
C GLN A 74 -13.85 8.19 -12.83
N GLY A 75 -15.02 8.32 -12.20
CA GLY A 75 -15.54 9.63 -11.80
C GLY A 75 -14.63 10.39 -10.82
N GLN A 76 -13.91 9.66 -9.95
CA GLN A 76 -12.91 10.28 -9.05
C GLN A 76 -11.63 10.68 -9.79
N ILE A 77 -11.19 9.88 -10.76
CA ILE A 77 -10.03 10.20 -11.61
C ILE A 77 -10.34 11.42 -12.48
N ASP A 78 -11.51 11.46 -13.11
CA ASP A 78 -11.93 12.59 -13.96
C ASP A 78 -11.93 13.91 -13.18
N GLU A 79 -12.47 13.90 -11.96
CA GLU A 79 -12.46 15.07 -11.08
C GLU A 79 -11.03 15.45 -10.63
N PHE A 80 -10.20 14.45 -10.32
CA PHE A 80 -8.79 14.68 -9.96
C PHE A 80 -8.02 15.34 -11.10
N VAL A 81 -8.17 14.84 -12.33
CA VAL A 81 -7.52 15.34 -13.54
C VAL A 81 -8.01 16.74 -13.87
N ARG A 82 -9.32 17.01 -13.74
CA ARG A 82 -9.91 18.34 -13.97
C ARG A 82 -9.23 19.43 -13.13
N VAL A 83 -8.80 19.08 -11.92
CA VAL A 83 -8.15 20.02 -11.00
C VAL A 83 -6.62 20.03 -11.17
N ALA A 84 -6.02 18.98 -11.75
CA ALA A 84 -4.57 18.80 -11.86
C ALA A 84 -3.85 20.00 -12.51
N MET A 85 -4.43 20.59 -13.57
CA MET A 85 -3.81 21.72 -14.28
C MET A 85 -3.60 22.95 -13.40
N THR A 86 -4.41 23.14 -12.36
CA THR A 86 -4.25 24.26 -11.42
C THR A 86 -2.97 24.16 -10.57
N PHE A 87 -2.40 22.96 -10.47
CA PHE A 87 -1.23 22.63 -9.68
C PHE A 87 0.00 22.34 -10.54
N LEU A 88 -0.18 21.74 -11.72
CA LEU A 88 0.91 21.35 -12.61
C LEU A 88 1.46 22.53 -13.46
N GLY A 89 0.76 23.66 -13.52
CA GLY A 89 1.23 24.91 -14.14
C GLY A 89 0.32 25.43 -15.26
N ASP A 90 0.31 26.76 -15.44
CA ASP A 90 -0.45 27.46 -16.50
C ASP A 90 0.34 27.54 -17.83
N GLU A 91 1.61 27.11 -17.82
CA GLU A 91 2.54 27.09 -18.97
C GLU A 91 2.68 25.69 -19.61
N ILE A 92 1.74 24.79 -19.35
CA ILE A 92 1.66 23.51 -20.07
C ILE A 92 1.23 23.85 -21.51
N ASP A 93 2.16 23.74 -22.47
CA ASP A 93 1.84 23.91 -23.89
C ASP A 93 0.81 22.85 -24.34
N ASP A 94 0.10 23.10 -25.45
CA ASP A 94 -0.88 22.14 -26.01
C ASP A 94 -0.24 20.74 -26.21
N HIS A 95 1.07 20.70 -26.46
CA HIS A 95 1.87 19.48 -26.55
C HIS A 95 1.97 18.73 -25.21
N ASP A 96 2.25 19.42 -24.11
CA ASP A 96 2.42 18.81 -22.78
C ASP A 96 1.09 18.32 -22.21
N GLN A 97 -0.01 19.00 -22.56
CA GLN A 97 -1.36 18.53 -22.23
C GLN A 97 -1.70 17.22 -22.96
N LEU A 98 -1.30 17.10 -24.23
CA LEU A 98 -1.47 15.88 -25.00
C LEU A 98 -0.58 14.74 -24.47
N ASP A 99 0.63 15.05 -24.04
CA ASP A 99 1.56 14.10 -23.39
C ASP A 99 0.97 13.57 -22.07
N LEU A 100 0.42 14.44 -21.22
CA LEU A 100 -0.24 14.04 -19.98
C LEU A 100 -1.44 13.11 -20.27
N MET A 101 -2.25 13.45 -21.28
CA MET A 101 -3.38 12.62 -21.70
C MET A 101 -2.93 11.28 -22.28
N THR A 102 -1.78 11.24 -22.97
CA THR A 102 -1.17 10.02 -23.52
C THR A 102 -0.63 9.13 -22.40
N MET A 103 0.06 9.71 -21.41
CA MET A 103 0.54 8.98 -20.23
C MET A 103 -0.60 8.39 -19.41
N MET A 104 -1.73 9.10 -19.30
CA MET A 104 -2.93 8.59 -18.61
C MET A 104 -3.53 7.38 -19.33
N LEU A 105 -3.39 7.31 -20.65
CA LEU A 105 -3.84 6.16 -21.44
C LEU A 105 -2.86 4.98 -21.25
N ASP A 106 -1.56 5.19 -21.13
CA ASP A 106 -0.63 4.08 -20.92
C ASP A 106 -0.94 3.29 -19.62
N ALA A 107 -1.15 1.98 -19.77
CA ALA A 107 -1.46 1.11 -18.63
C ALA A 107 -0.20 0.92 -17.77
N ALA A 108 -0.28 1.26 -16.48
CA ALA A 108 0.80 0.96 -15.55
C ALA A 108 0.92 -0.57 -15.36
N GLU A 109 2.03 -1.16 -15.81
CA GLU A 109 2.34 -2.56 -15.50
C GLU A 109 2.59 -2.71 -13.99
N LEU A 110 1.54 -3.12 -13.26
CA LEU A 110 1.69 -3.56 -11.88
C LEU A 110 2.35 -4.93 -11.86
N ASP A 111 3.69 -4.89 -11.83
CA ASP A 111 4.54 -6.06 -11.74
C ASP A 111 4.08 -6.97 -10.59
N SER A 112 3.76 -8.22 -10.93
CA SER A 112 3.12 -9.21 -10.05
C SER A 112 4.11 -9.75 -9.02
N ALA A 113 4.62 -8.90 -8.14
CA ALA A 113 5.38 -9.33 -6.98
C ALA A 113 4.38 -9.79 -5.90
N GLY A 114 3.99 -11.07 -5.94
CA GLY A 114 3.40 -11.72 -4.75
C GLY A 114 2.31 -12.74 -4.96
N SER A 115 1.61 -12.79 -6.09
CA SER A 115 0.56 -13.79 -6.31
C SER A 115 1.15 -15.04 -6.95
N SER A 116 1.58 -15.97 -6.11
CA SER A 116 1.59 -17.39 -6.47
C SER A 116 0.57 -18.05 -5.57
N ASP A 117 -0.63 -18.26 -6.10
CA ASP A 117 -1.55 -19.26 -5.58
C ASP A 117 -0.84 -20.62 -5.69
N ASP A 118 -0.18 -21.06 -4.62
CA ASP A 118 0.11 -22.49 -4.44
C ASP A 118 -1.18 -23.15 -3.92
N ASP A 119 -2.20 -23.20 -4.78
CA ASP A 119 -3.27 -24.20 -4.67
C ASP A 119 -2.82 -25.43 -5.49
N PRO A 120 -2.51 -26.57 -4.85
CA PRO A 120 -2.01 -27.76 -5.53
C PRO A 120 -3.03 -28.43 -6.50
N ASN A 121 -4.22 -27.84 -6.67
CA ASN A 121 -5.22 -28.28 -7.64
C ASN A 121 -5.27 -27.47 -8.95
N GLN A 122 -4.37 -26.52 -9.18
CA GLN A 122 -4.30 -25.85 -10.48
C GLN A 122 -3.62 -26.74 -11.52
N LEU A 123 -4.43 -27.53 -12.21
CA LEU A 123 -4.05 -28.22 -13.44
C LEU A 123 -3.64 -27.17 -14.48
N ASP A 124 -2.36 -27.26 -14.86
CA ASP A 124 -1.75 -26.69 -16.06
C ASP A 124 -2.75 -26.67 -17.21
N ASN A 125 -3.10 -25.48 -17.68
CA ASN A 125 -3.86 -25.32 -18.91
C ASN A 125 -3.43 -24.04 -19.60
N GLY A 126 -2.60 -24.23 -20.63
CA GLY A 126 -2.35 -23.27 -21.68
C GLY A 126 -3.66 -22.75 -22.28
N ASP A 127 -3.70 -21.43 -22.36
CA ASP A 127 -4.38 -20.57 -23.34
C ASP A 127 -4.67 -19.26 -22.64
N ARG A 128 -3.63 -18.43 -22.61
CA ARG A 128 -3.71 -17.01 -22.31
C ARG A 128 -4.55 -16.40 -23.43
N TYR A 129 -5.85 -16.27 -23.20
CA TYR A 129 -6.70 -15.44 -24.05
C TYR A 129 -6.13 -14.02 -23.96
N ASP A 130 -5.47 -13.63 -25.03
CA ASP A 130 -4.91 -12.29 -25.25
C ASP A 130 -6.10 -11.35 -25.45
N MET A 131 -6.69 -10.92 -24.33
CA MET A 131 -7.65 -9.82 -24.34
C MET A 131 -6.86 -8.56 -24.70
N PRO A 132 -7.34 -7.74 -25.67
CA PRO A 132 -6.76 -6.42 -25.91
C PRO A 132 -6.67 -5.68 -24.57
N VAL A 133 -5.59 -4.92 -24.35
CA VAL A 133 -5.44 -4.08 -23.16
C VAL A 133 -6.61 -3.07 -23.17
N GLU A 134 -7.71 -3.43 -22.51
CA GLU A 134 -8.84 -2.54 -22.30
C GLU A 134 -8.36 -1.48 -21.31
N PHE A 135 -8.42 -0.21 -21.71
CA PHE A 135 -8.14 0.92 -20.83
C PHE A 135 -9.17 0.89 -19.71
N THR A 136 -8.74 0.45 -18.53
CA THR A 136 -9.59 0.34 -17.35
C THR A 136 -9.11 1.33 -16.29
N PRO A 137 -10.04 1.91 -15.50
CA PRO A 137 -9.71 2.94 -14.51
C PRO A 137 -8.71 2.45 -13.45
N GLU A 138 -8.65 1.14 -13.22
CA GLU A 138 -7.69 0.52 -12.31
C GLU A 138 -6.24 0.50 -12.82
N THR A 139 -6.00 0.62 -14.13
CA THR A 139 -4.65 0.68 -14.75
C THR A 139 -4.25 2.08 -15.21
N MET A 140 -5.19 3.02 -15.22
CA MET A 140 -5.00 4.39 -15.68
C MET A 140 -3.93 5.12 -14.83
N VAL A 141 -2.99 5.81 -15.47
CA VAL A 141 -1.95 6.52 -14.72
C VAL A 141 -2.54 7.80 -14.11
N ILE A 142 -2.42 7.96 -12.80
CA ILE A 142 -2.83 9.17 -12.09
C ILE A 142 -1.70 10.21 -12.25
N PRO A 143 -1.98 11.45 -12.70
CA PRO A 143 -0.94 12.45 -12.96
C PRO A 143 -0.38 13.06 -11.66
N LEU A 144 0.40 12.26 -10.92
CA LEU A 144 1.20 12.66 -9.78
C LEU A 144 2.65 12.94 -10.21
N PRO A 145 3.41 13.78 -9.48
CA PRO A 145 4.82 14.01 -9.78
C PRO A 145 5.64 12.72 -9.94
N SER A 146 5.38 11.71 -9.11
CA SER A 146 6.03 10.38 -9.22
C SER A 146 5.75 9.61 -10.50
N ASN A 147 4.60 9.86 -11.15
CA ASN A 147 4.23 9.25 -12.43
C ASN A 147 4.65 10.11 -13.63
N ILE A 148 4.77 11.43 -13.45
CA ILE A 148 5.23 12.38 -14.49
C ILE A 148 6.75 12.22 -14.73
N GLY A 149 7.51 12.04 -13.65
CA GLY A 149 8.96 11.91 -13.66
C GLY A 149 9.68 13.23 -13.38
N ILE A 150 10.83 13.13 -12.71
CA ILE A 150 11.57 14.30 -12.17
C ILE A 150 12.01 15.26 -13.26
N GLU A 151 12.43 14.77 -14.43
CA GLU A 151 12.91 15.63 -15.52
C GLU A 151 11.81 16.58 -15.99
N ARG A 152 10.61 16.06 -16.27
CA ARG A 152 9.44 16.86 -16.61
C ARG A 152 8.97 17.74 -15.46
N CYS A 153 9.02 17.24 -14.21
CA CYS A 153 8.70 18.06 -13.05
C CYS A 153 9.62 19.29 -12.91
N ALA A 154 10.90 19.15 -13.25
CA ALA A 154 11.86 20.25 -13.25
C ALA A 154 11.59 21.24 -14.40
N GLU A 155 11.22 20.74 -15.58
CA GLU A 155 10.82 21.56 -16.73
C GLU A 155 9.58 22.41 -16.42
N TRP A 156 8.59 21.83 -15.72
CA TRP A 156 7.37 22.53 -15.32
C TRP A 156 7.53 23.37 -14.03
N GLY A 157 8.72 23.38 -13.41
CA GLY A 157 8.98 24.15 -12.19
C GLY A 157 8.19 23.69 -10.97
N ILE A 158 7.76 22.42 -10.93
CA ILE A 158 6.94 21.84 -9.85
C ILE A 158 7.76 21.07 -8.82
N ASP A 159 9.04 21.43 -8.63
CA ASP A 159 9.96 20.82 -7.65
C ASP A 159 9.37 20.79 -6.24
N ASN A 160 8.60 21.81 -5.89
CA ASN A 160 7.94 21.89 -4.60
C ASN A 160 6.87 20.79 -4.42
N LEU A 161 6.08 20.49 -5.46
CA LEU A 161 5.12 19.38 -5.42
C LEU A 161 5.83 18.04 -5.26
N VAL A 162 6.98 17.86 -5.91
CA VAL A 162 7.83 16.68 -5.74
C VAL A 162 8.23 16.50 -4.28
N LEU A 163 8.73 17.55 -3.62
CA LEU A 163 9.12 17.49 -2.20
C LEU A 163 7.94 17.19 -1.27
N GLN A 164 6.77 17.78 -1.54
CA GLN A 164 5.55 17.50 -0.80
C GLN A 164 5.12 16.04 -0.97
N GLU A 165 5.16 15.51 -2.20
CA GLU A 165 4.84 14.11 -2.45
C GLU A 165 5.81 13.17 -1.74
N ILE A 166 7.13 13.42 -1.82
CA ILE A 166 8.15 12.61 -1.10
C ILE A 166 7.83 12.54 0.39
N SER A 167 7.50 13.69 1.00
CA SER A 167 7.07 13.73 2.40
C SER A 167 5.88 12.80 2.58
N LEU A 168 4.75 13.03 1.90
CA LEU A 168 3.52 12.23 2.04
C LEU A 168 3.74 10.72 1.83
N ARG A 169 4.61 10.33 0.89
CA ARG A 169 4.98 8.94 0.61
C ARG A 169 5.76 8.32 1.76
N GLU A 170 6.61 9.06 2.46
CA GLU A 170 7.25 8.55 3.69
C GLU A 170 6.20 8.17 4.74
N GLY A 171 5.17 9.00 4.93
CA GLY A 171 4.12 8.73 5.91
C GLY A 171 3.22 7.59 5.46
N GLN A 172 2.90 7.51 4.16
CA GLN A 172 2.20 6.37 3.57
C GLN A 172 2.97 5.06 3.82
N ALA A 173 4.28 5.06 3.61
CA ALA A 173 5.14 3.90 3.86
C ALA A 173 5.14 3.51 5.36
N ASN A 174 5.21 4.48 6.28
CA ASN A 174 5.15 4.19 7.71
C ASN A 174 3.78 3.64 8.13
N ASP A 175 2.68 4.22 7.65
CA ASP A 175 1.31 3.80 7.96
C ASP A 175 1.04 2.37 7.45
N THR A 176 1.45 2.08 6.21
CA THR A 176 1.30 0.73 5.62
C THR A 176 2.16 -0.31 6.32
N LEU A 177 3.40 0.02 6.69
CA LEU A 177 4.24 -0.88 7.49
C LEU A 177 3.65 -1.16 8.87
N HIS A 178 3.05 -0.15 9.52
CA HIS A 178 2.34 -0.34 10.78
C HIS A 178 1.14 -1.27 10.59
N ALA A 179 0.31 -1.03 9.57
CA ALA A 179 -0.84 -1.88 9.26
C ALA A 179 -0.43 -3.34 9.00
N ILE A 180 0.64 -3.58 8.23
CA ILE A 180 1.20 -4.93 7.99
C ILE A 180 1.56 -5.63 9.31
N ARG A 181 2.12 -4.92 10.28
CA ARG A 181 2.45 -5.52 11.60
C ARG A 181 1.21 -5.87 12.40
N VAL A 182 0.22 -4.97 12.42
CA VAL A 182 -1.07 -5.18 13.08
C VAL A 182 -1.74 -6.41 12.47
N ASP A 183 -1.85 -6.47 11.14
CA ASP A 183 -2.49 -7.60 10.43
C ASP A 183 -1.77 -8.92 10.70
N LYS A 184 -0.43 -8.93 10.76
CA LYS A 184 0.34 -10.13 11.13
C LYS A 184 0.08 -10.57 12.57
N ALA A 185 0.00 -9.63 13.51
CA ALA A 185 -0.32 -9.93 14.90
C ALA A 185 -1.76 -10.45 15.05
N ASP A 186 -2.73 -9.81 14.41
CA ASP A 186 -4.13 -10.23 14.39
C ASP A 186 -4.29 -11.63 13.79
N LYS A 187 -3.59 -11.93 12.70
CA LYS A 187 -3.57 -13.27 12.08
C LYS A 187 -3.05 -14.33 13.06
N ALA A 188 -2.00 -14.04 13.82
CA ALA A 188 -1.46 -14.94 14.83
C ALA A 188 -2.47 -15.15 15.98
N VAL A 189 -3.10 -14.08 16.47
CA VAL A 189 -4.13 -14.16 17.51
C VAL A 189 -5.33 -14.99 17.05
N LEU A 190 -5.84 -14.76 15.83
CA LEU A 190 -6.93 -15.56 15.25
C LEU A 190 -6.55 -17.04 15.12
N PHE A 191 -5.30 -17.34 14.77
CA PHE A 191 -4.85 -18.73 14.71
C PHE A 191 -4.93 -19.42 16.08
N CYS A 192 -4.40 -18.77 17.13
CA CYS A 192 -4.37 -19.34 18.48
C CYS A 192 -5.76 -19.39 19.14
N THR A 193 -6.57 -18.34 18.97
CA THR A 193 -7.86 -18.20 19.69
C THR A 193 -9.03 -18.81 18.94
N THR A 194 -8.99 -18.75 17.60
CA THR A 194 -10.13 -19.10 16.77
C THR A 194 -9.88 -20.41 16.06
N VAL A 195 -8.79 -20.55 15.28
CA VAL A 195 -8.54 -21.78 14.51
C VAL A 195 -8.31 -23.01 15.40
N GLN A 196 -7.47 -22.87 16.44
CA GLN A 196 -7.18 -23.98 17.35
C GLN A 196 -8.37 -24.39 18.22
N LEU A 197 -9.24 -23.43 18.58
CA LEU A 197 -10.38 -23.69 19.49
C LEU A 197 -11.71 -23.91 18.75
N ALA A 198 -11.77 -23.65 17.44
CA ALA A 198 -13.02 -23.68 16.69
C ALA A 198 -13.53 -25.08 16.42
N LYS A 199 -14.81 -25.29 16.77
CA LYS A 199 -15.60 -26.45 16.34
C LYS A 199 -15.94 -26.40 14.85
N SER A 200 -16.00 -25.21 14.26
CA SER A 200 -16.20 -25.00 12.82
C SER A 200 -14.95 -24.42 12.19
N GLN A 201 -14.21 -25.28 11.50
CA GLN A 201 -12.98 -24.89 10.81
C GLN A 201 -13.27 -23.89 9.67
N ALA A 202 -14.38 -24.04 8.96
CA ALA A 202 -14.72 -23.16 7.83
C ALA A 202 -14.86 -21.68 8.23
N TRP A 203 -15.54 -21.40 9.35
CA TRP A 203 -15.68 -20.02 9.84
C TRP A 203 -14.35 -19.46 10.35
N ALA A 204 -13.57 -20.28 11.05
CA ALA A 204 -12.26 -19.88 11.56
C ALA A 204 -11.29 -19.52 10.42
N TRP A 205 -11.23 -20.35 9.38
CA TRP A 205 -10.42 -20.07 8.19
C TRP A 205 -10.93 -18.86 7.41
N ALA A 206 -12.25 -18.65 7.33
CA ALA A 206 -12.79 -17.45 6.69
C ALA A 206 -12.31 -16.14 7.35
N GLN A 207 -12.18 -16.10 8.68
CA GLN A 207 -11.60 -14.96 9.40
C GLN A 207 -10.12 -14.77 9.09
N VAL A 208 -9.34 -15.86 9.06
CA VAL A 208 -7.92 -15.81 8.70
C VAL A 208 -7.73 -15.30 7.28
N HIS A 209 -8.54 -15.77 6.32
CA HIS A 209 -8.49 -15.31 4.93
C HIS A 209 -8.88 -13.83 4.81
N LEU A 210 -9.75 -13.30 5.67
CA LEU A 210 -10.08 -11.88 5.66
C LEU A 210 -8.87 -11.03 6.06
N VAL A 211 -8.19 -11.37 7.16
CA VAL A 211 -6.97 -10.66 7.59
C VAL A 211 -5.86 -10.82 6.54
N ASP A 212 -5.72 -11.99 5.95
CA ASP A 212 -4.74 -12.24 4.89
C ASP A 212 -4.97 -11.35 3.66
N ARG A 213 -6.23 -11.10 3.29
CA ARG A 213 -6.57 -10.17 2.19
C ARG A 213 -6.13 -8.75 2.51
N ILE A 214 -6.36 -8.28 3.74
CA ILE A 214 -5.99 -6.93 4.18
C ILE A 214 -4.46 -6.79 4.23
N LEU A 215 -3.78 -7.81 4.76
CA LEU A 215 -2.31 -7.89 4.76
C LEU A 215 -1.75 -7.78 3.34
N HIS A 216 -2.28 -8.58 2.39
CA HIS A 216 -1.84 -8.55 1.00
C HIS A 216 -2.10 -7.20 0.33
N LEU A 217 -3.23 -6.54 0.62
CA LEU A 217 -3.51 -5.19 0.15
C LEU A 217 -2.44 -4.20 0.65
N ASN A 218 -2.17 -4.20 1.95
CA ASN A 218 -1.19 -3.29 2.56
C ASN A 218 0.23 -3.51 2.00
N VAL A 219 0.61 -4.77 1.72
CA VAL A 219 1.88 -5.09 1.05
C VAL A 219 1.96 -4.52 -0.36
N GLN A 220 0.88 -4.62 -1.15
CA GLN A 220 0.85 -4.07 -2.51
C GLN A 220 0.90 -2.54 -2.50
N ILE A 221 0.18 -1.89 -1.58
CA ILE A 221 0.24 -0.42 -1.41
C ILE A 221 1.67 -0.01 -1.03
N TYR A 222 2.29 -0.69 -0.07
CA TYR A 222 3.67 -0.44 0.32
C TYR A 222 4.64 -0.60 -0.86
N SER A 223 4.50 -1.68 -1.63
CA SER A 223 5.33 -1.91 -2.82
C SER A 223 5.18 -0.81 -3.87
N LYS A 224 3.93 -0.37 -4.15
CA LYS A 224 3.65 0.76 -5.04
C LYS A 224 4.31 2.04 -4.51
N CYS A 225 4.16 2.34 -3.22
CA CYS A 225 4.80 3.49 -2.58
C CYS A 225 6.33 3.47 -2.74
N CYS A 226 6.99 2.32 -2.57
CA CYS A 226 8.42 2.18 -2.79
C CYS A 226 8.82 2.46 -4.25
N LYS A 227 8.05 1.98 -5.23
CA LYS A 227 8.29 2.27 -6.65
C LYS A 227 8.20 3.77 -6.93
N GLN A 228 7.19 4.44 -6.38
CA GLN A 228 7.04 5.89 -6.54
C GLN A 228 8.18 6.68 -5.89
N LEU A 229 8.65 6.25 -4.71
CA LEU A 229 9.84 6.86 -4.07
C LEU A 229 11.12 6.71 -4.91
N ILE A 230 11.25 5.60 -5.67
CA ILE A 230 12.35 5.42 -6.63
C ILE A 230 12.21 6.41 -7.78
N HIS A 231 11.01 6.56 -8.34
CA HIS A 231 10.76 7.52 -9.42
C HIS A 231 11.02 8.98 -9.00
N LEU A 232 10.79 9.30 -7.73
CA LEU A 232 11.08 10.60 -7.12
C LEU A 232 12.54 10.75 -6.64
N SER A 233 13.42 9.77 -6.90
CA SER A 233 14.84 9.79 -6.51
C SER A 233 15.08 10.05 -5.02
N ALA A 234 14.18 9.61 -4.15
CA ALA A 234 14.25 9.79 -2.70
C ALA A 234 15.22 8.79 -2.04
N ASN A 235 16.49 8.80 -2.46
CA ASN A 235 17.52 7.81 -2.10
C ASN A 235 17.73 7.66 -0.58
N ASP A 236 17.64 8.76 0.17
CA ASP A 236 17.79 8.75 1.62
C ASP A 236 16.70 7.90 2.32
N LEU A 237 15.48 7.92 1.77
CA LEU A 237 14.36 7.13 2.28
C LEU A 237 14.44 5.67 1.83
N LEU A 238 15.02 5.38 0.67
CA LEU A 238 15.19 4.01 0.17
C LEU A 238 16.19 3.19 1.01
N ALA A 239 17.09 3.83 1.75
CA ALA A 239 17.92 3.14 2.74
C ALA A 239 17.10 2.62 3.94
N LYS A 240 16.00 3.32 4.27
CA LYS A 240 15.08 3.02 5.37
C LYS A 240 13.97 2.05 4.94
N PHE A 241 13.40 2.25 3.75
CA PHE A 241 12.28 1.47 3.21
C PHE A 241 12.77 0.42 2.22
N ARG A 242 12.78 -0.84 2.65
CA ARG A 242 13.27 -1.97 1.84
C ARG A 242 12.09 -2.72 1.21
N PRO A 243 12.28 -3.35 0.04
CA PRO A 243 11.27 -4.26 -0.51
C PRO A 243 10.87 -5.34 0.50
N ILE A 244 9.57 -5.65 0.57
CA ILE A 244 9.06 -6.75 1.39
C ILE A 244 9.07 -8.02 0.54
N GLU A 245 9.84 -9.01 0.97
CA GLU A 245 9.89 -10.30 0.29
C GLU A 245 8.84 -11.27 0.85
N LYS A 246 8.50 -12.31 0.06
CA LYS A 246 7.61 -13.39 0.52
C LYS A 246 8.12 -14.05 1.81
N ALA A 247 9.45 -14.12 1.99
CA ALA A 247 10.06 -14.66 3.20
C ALA A 247 9.73 -13.82 4.45
N ASP A 248 9.62 -12.49 4.30
CA ASP A 248 9.29 -11.58 5.41
C ASP A 248 7.82 -11.71 5.86
N LEU A 249 6.95 -12.18 4.96
CA LEU A 249 5.52 -12.37 5.22
C LEU A 249 5.19 -13.74 5.81
N LYS A 250 6.10 -14.72 5.70
CA LYS A 250 5.91 -16.01 6.36
C LYS A 250 5.76 -15.79 7.87
N ALA A 251 4.77 -16.47 8.45
CA ALA A 251 4.62 -16.51 9.90
C ALA A 251 5.84 -17.24 10.46
N THR A 252 6.78 -16.50 11.02
CA THR A 252 7.85 -17.13 11.79
C THR A 252 7.18 -17.75 13.01
N THR A 253 7.24 -19.08 13.11
CA THR A 253 6.78 -19.87 14.27
C THR A 253 7.37 -19.41 15.60
N VAL A 254 8.40 -18.57 15.56
CA VAL A 254 9.01 -17.89 16.70
C VAL A 254 8.03 -16.98 17.47
N VAL A 255 6.94 -16.52 16.86
CA VAL A 255 5.91 -15.74 17.59
C VAL A 255 4.89 -16.66 18.31
N ALA A 256 4.80 -17.94 17.93
CA ALA A 256 3.70 -18.82 18.36
C ALA A 256 4.08 -19.88 19.42
N ASP A 257 5.37 -20.24 19.57
CA ASP A 257 5.80 -21.27 20.53
C ASP A 257 7.08 -20.87 21.28
N PRO A 258 6.98 -20.40 22.54
CA PRO A 258 8.15 -20.06 23.34
C PRO A 258 9.00 -21.27 23.77
N ASN A 259 8.53 -22.50 23.54
CA ASN A 259 9.17 -23.71 24.06
C ASN A 259 9.98 -24.50 23.02
N VAL A 260 10.07 -24.03 21.77
CA VAL A 260 10.96 -24.64 20.76
C VAL A 260 12.41 -24.22 21.03
N CYS A 261 13.13 -25.06 21.77
CA CYS A 261 14.52 -24.87 22.22
C CYS A 261 15.58 -24.92 21.07
N SER A 262 15.28 -24.37 19.89
CA SER A 262 16.24 -24.33 18.78
C SER A 262 16.00 -23.23 17.74
N GLN A 263 15.38 -22.10 18.07
CA GLN A 263 15.21 -20.99 17.10
C GLN A 263 15.59 -19.60 17.64
N ARG A 264 16.68 -19.51 18.43
CA ARG A 264 17.25 -18.22 18.85
C ARG A 264 17.82 -17.35 17.71
N ASN A 265 17.79 -17.84 16.46
CA ASN A 265 18.42 -17.20 15.29
C ASN A 265 17.45 -16.85 14.14
N SER A 266 16.12 -16.88 14.32
CA SER A 266 15.27 -16.29 13.27
C SER A 266 15.30 -14.77 13.41
N THR A 267 16.07 -14.09 12.57
CA THR A 267 16.04 -12.63 12.48
C THR A 267 14.61 -12.19 12.13
N LEU A 268 13.96 -11.45 13.03
CA LEU A 268 12.67 -10.82 12.74
C LEU A 268 12.79 -10.00 11.44
N ALA A 269 11.73 -9.97 10.62
CA ALA A 269 11.70 -9.16 9.42
C ALA A 269 12.11 -7.70 9.72
N TRP A 270 12.87 -7.09 8.82
CA TRP A 270 13.50 -5.79 9.04
C TRP A 270 12.49 -4.71 9.47
N PHE A 271 11.26 -4.78 8.97
CA PHE A 271 10.22 -3.81 9.26
C PHE A 271 9.77 -3.81 10.72
N TRP A 272 10.03 -4.85 11.52
CA TRP A 272 9.70 -4.85 12.95
C TRP A 272 10.54 -3.84 13.77
N SER A 273 11.69 -3.41 13.26
CA SER A 273 12.56 -2.46 13.95
C SER A 273 12.19 -0.98 13.76
N ILE A 274 11.20 -0.65 12.92
CA ILE A 274 10.80 0.74 12.66
C ILE A 274 9.69 1.14 13.64
N ASN A 275 9.96 2.05 14.57
CA ASN A 275 8.93 2.52 15.51
C ASN A 275 8.07 3.64 14.89
N VAL A 276 6.78 3.40 14.66
CA VAL A 276 5.88 4.36 13.98
C VAL A 276 5.02 5.09 15.01
N GLU A 277 4.77 6.37 14.79
CA GLU A 277 3.93 7.17 15.68
C GLU A 277 2.47 6.73 15.57
N GLY A 278 1.93 6.17 16.66
CA GLY A 278 0.63 5.48 16.67
C GLY A 278 0.70 4.12 17.37
N ASP A 279 1.90 3.54 17.45
CA ASP A 279 2.18 2.29 18.18
C ASP A 279 1.79 2.37 19.68
N SER A 280 1.68 3.57 20.27
CA SER A 280 1.49 3.75 21.72
C SER A 280 0.05 3.93 22.20
N THR A 281 -0.93 4.14 21.32
CA THR A 281 -2.29 4.51 21.77
C THR A 281 -3.28 3.34 21.79
N SER A 282 -2.95 2.20 21.19
CA SER A 282 -3.87 1.04 21.09
C SER A 282 -3.26 -0.33 21.36
N ASN A 283 -1.94 -0.42 21.60
CA ASN A 283 -1.19 -1.67 21.50
C ASN A 283 -0.58 -2.18 22.81
N ASP A 284 -1.21 -1.91 23.97
CA ASP A 284 -0.87 -2.63 25.21
C ASP A 284 -0.94 -4.16 25.01
N TRP A 285 -1.84 -4.62 24.13
CA TRP A 285 -1.95 -6.01 23.72
C TRP A 285 -0.82 -6.50 22.80
N MET A 286 -0.12 -5.64 22.02
CA MET A 286 1.06 -6.07 21.26
C MET A 286 2.22 -6.41 22.21
N ASN A 287 2.38 -5.64 23.28
CA ASN A 287 3.31 -5.99 24.35
C ASN A 287 2.85 -7.26 25.08
N GLU A 288 1.55 -7.46 25.28
CA GLU A 288 1.00 -8.67 25.86
C GLU A 288 1.20 -9.91 24.95
N CYS A 289 1.05 -9.80 23.63
CA CYS A 289 1.40 -10.88 22.69
C CYS A 289 2.90 -11.18 22.70
N MET A 290 3.75 -10.16 22.83
CA MET A 290 5.18 -10.34 23.06
C MET A 290 5.45 -10.97 24.45
N LEU A 291 4.63 -10.71 25.47
CA LEU A 291 4.78 -11.27 26.83
C LEU A 291 4.20 -12.69 26.97
N ILE A 292 3.13 -13.04 26.27
CA ILE A 292 2.59 -14.41 26.18
C ILE A 292 3.64 -15.34 25.55
N ALA A 293 4.46 -14.82 24.66
CA ALA A 293 5.65 -15.49 24.13
C ALA A 293 6.86 -15.53 25.13
N TYR A 294 6.73 -15.01 26.35
CA TYR A 294 7.83 -14.88 27.32
C TYR A 294 7.51 -15.38 28.74
N VAL A 295 6.29 -15.85 29.05
CA VAL A 295 6.00 -16.40 30.39
C VAL A 295 6.58 -17.82 30.51
N PRO A 296 7.58 -18.07 31.38
CA PRO A 296 8.03 -19.42 31.66
C PRO A 296 6.94 -20.11 32.50
N VAL A 297 6.41 -21.22 32.00
CA VAL A 297 5.54 -22.10 32.81
C VAL A 297 6.39 -22.70 33.92
N PRO A 298 6.05 -22.53 35.21
CA PRO A 298 6.79 -23.15 36.29
C PRO A 298 6.55 -24.65 36.26
N ILE A 299 7.63 -25.40 36.01
CA ILE A 299 7.64 -26.86 36.12
C ILE A 299 7.57 -27.18 37.62
N GLN A 300 6.43 -27.70 38.08
CA GLN A 300 6.36 -28.39 39.37
C GLN A 300 6.79 -29.85 39.14
N CYS A 301 7.87 -30.23 39.81
CA CYS A 301 8.40 -31.60 39.89
C CYS A 301 7.44 -32.56 40.61
#